data_AF-A0A9Q3KY57-F1
#
_entry.id   AF-A0A9Q3KY57-F1
#
_cell.length_a   1.000
_cell.length_b   1.000
_cell.length_c   1.000
_cell.angle_alpha   90.00
_cell.angle_beta   90.00
_cell.angle_gamma   90.00
#
_symmetry.space_group_name_H-M   'P 1'
#
loop_
_entity.id
_entity.type
_entity.pdbx_description
1 polymer ?
#
loop_
_entity_poly.entity_id
_entity_poly.type
_entity_poly.pdbx_seq_one_letter_code
_entity_poly.pdbx_strand_id
1 'polypeptide(L)'
;MEIFIGKEEYPIRALVDTGEELNIIPEEIAIKASLTTRNPNLNLRGIGGHTTSLVALSEFTPIILASGEETQVHFFIAKGSVHKVLGRPFLADNNIRLEFSHKQVEILSYQVPDGRRLFMPICKTSSTWMANWSTWRNEFMQYGKIGQK
;
A
#
# COMPACT_ATOMS: atom_id res chain seq x y z
N MET A 1 -4.45 2.67 -1.60
CA MET A 1 -3.56 3.64 -0.95
C MET A 1 -2.91 4.51 -2.02
N GLU A 2 -2.86 5.81 -1.79
CA GLU A 2 -2.03 6.70 -2.60
C GLU A 2 -0.63 6.76 -1.97
N ILE A 3 0.39 6.55 -2.80
CA ILE A 3 1.80 6.61 -2.43
C ILE A 3 2.56 7.35 -3.53
N PHE A 4 3.68 7.96 -3.16
CA PHE A 4 4.59 8.63 -4.07
C PHE A 4 5.89 7.85 -4.12
N ILE A 5 6.35 7.50 -5.31
CA ILE A 5 7.46 6.56 -5.51
C ILE A 5 8.70 7.28 -6.06
N GLY A 6 9.86 6.98 -5.47
CA GLY A 6 11.16 7.41 -6.00
C GLY A 6 11.44 8.89 -5.76
N LYS A 7 12.55 9.37 -6.33
CA LYS A 7 13.07 10.72 -6.09
C LYS A 7 12.17 11.84 -6.60
N GLU A 8 11.39 11.57 -7.64
CA GLU A 8 10.46 12.52 -8.24
C GLU A 8 9.05 12.40 -7.64
N GLU A 9 8.89 11.60 -6.58
CA GLU A 9 7.62 11.42 -5.88
C GLU A 9 6.48 11.07 -6.86
N TYR A 10 6.72 10.11 -7.76
CA TYR A 10 5.74 9.76 -8.79
C TYR A 10 4.46 9.20 -8.15
N PRO A 11 3.29 9.85 -8.31
CA PRO A 11 2.08 9.47 -7.58
C PRO A 11 1.46 8.21 -8.17
N ILE A 12 1.19 7.22 -7.32
CA ILE A 12 0.44 6.02 -7.70
C ILE A 12 -0.66 5.70 -6.69
N ARG A 13 -1.75 5.14 -7.21
CA ARG A 13 -2.78 4.49 -6.39
C ARG A 13 -2.61 2.98 -6.46
N ALA A 14 -2.15 2.39 -5.35
CA ALA A 14 -2.01 0.95 -5.18
C ALA A 14 -3.21 0.34 -4.44
N LEU A 15 -3.58 -0.89 -4.78
CA LEU A 15 -4.42 -1.74 -3.95
C LEU A 15 -3.59 -2.19 -2.74
N VAL A 16 -4.18 -2.17 -1.55
CA VAL A 16 -3.56 -2.81 -0.39
C VAL A 16 -4.26 -4.14 -0.20
N ASP A 17 -3.50 -5.23 -0.27
CA ASP A 17 -4.05 -6.57 -0.38
C ASP A 17 -3.37 -7.52 0.62
N THR A 18 -4.15 -8.03 1.58
CA THR A 18 -3.67 -9.00 2.57
C THR A 18 -3.47 -10.39 1.98
N GLY A 19 -4.07 -10.69 0.83
CA GLY A 19 -3.96 -11.96 0.11
C GLY A 19 -2.80 -12.03 -0.86
N GLU A 20 -2.21 -10.90 -1.26
CA GLU A 20 -1.11 -10.87 -2.22
C GLU A 20 0.25 -11.09 -1.53
N GLU A 21 1.05 -12.03 -2.04
CA GLU A 21 2.33 -12.39 -1.43
C GLU A 21 3.44 -11.38 -1.75
N LEU A 22 3.22 -10.48 -2.71
CA LEU A 22 4.21 -9.58 -3.27
C LEU A 22 3.69 -8.14 -3.36
N ASN A 23 4.61 -7.17 -3.31
CA ASN A 23 4.31 -5.84 -3.82
C ASN A 23 4.60 -5.81 -5.32
N ILE A 24 3.63 -5.41 -6.12
CA ILE A 24 3.70 -5.48 -7.58
C ILE A 24 3.41 -4.10 -8.17
N ILE A 25 4.25 -3.66 -9.11
CA ILE A 25 3.96 -2.51 -9.98
C ILE A 25 4.21 -2.89 -11.44
N PRO A 26 3.48 -2.28 -12.39
CA PRO A 26 3.77 -2.46 -13.81
C PRO A 26 5.10 -1.80 -14.20
N GLU A 27 5.76 -2.39 -15.18
CA GLU A 27 7.03 -1.92 -15.77
C GLU A 27 7.01 -0.42 -16.14
N GLU A 28 5.88 0.07 -16.65
CA GLU A 28 5.73 1.48 -17.01
C GLU A 28 5.96 2.44 -15.84
N ILE A 29 5.61 2.03 -14.61
CA ILE A 29 5.78 2.86 -13.41
C ILE A 29 7.22 2.84 -12.97
N ALA A 30 7.88 1.68 -13.02
CA ALA A 30 9.28 1.56 -12.70
C ALA A 30 10.15 2.42 -13.63
N ILE A 31 9.83 2.45 -14.92
CA ILE A 31 10.50 3.30 -15.92
C ILE A 31 10.23 4.79 -15.61
N LYS A 32 8.97 5.19 -15.43
CA LYS A 32 8.61 6.60 -15.19
C LYS A 32 9.22 7.14 -13.90
N ALA A 33 9.26 6.33 -12.84
CA ALA A 33 9.86 6.70 -11.56
C ALA A 33 11.39 6.52 -11.53
N SER A 34 12.01 6.15 -12.65
CA SER A 34 13.46 5.91 -12.78
C SER A 34 14.03 4.99 -11.70
N LEU A 35 13.33 3.88 -11.42
CA LEU A 35 13.72 2.96 -10.37
C LEU A 35 14.98 2.18 -10.73
N THR A 36 15.88 2.03 -9.76
CA THR A 36 16.98 1.06 -9.85
C THR A 36 16.41 -0.35 -9.71
N THR A 37 16.75 -1.22 -10.65
CA THR A 37 16.21 -2.58 -10.70
C THR A 37 17.28 -3.64 -10.94
N ARG A 38 17.07 -4.84 -10.41
CA ARG A 38 17.78 -6.07 -10.79
C ARG A 38 16.83 -7.06 -11.44
N ASN A 39 17.35 -7.99 -12.24
CA ASN A 39 16.54 -9.00 -12.91
C ASN A 39 16.27 -10.19 -11.96
N PRO A 40 15.01 -10.46 -11.56
CA PRO A 40 14.67 -11.63 -10.76
C PRO A 40 14.48 -12.88 -11.64
N ASN A 41 14.10 -12.70 -12.91
CA ASN A 41 13.76 -13.73 -13.90
C ASN A 41 12.75 -14.77 -13.35
N LEU A 42 11.58 -14.30 -12.89
CA LEU A 42 10.54 -15.10 -12.25
C LEU A 42 9.20 -14.96 -12.96
N ASN A 43 8.32 -15.96 -12.79
CA ASN A 43 6.93 -15.90 -13.22
C ASN A 43 6.01 -16.18 -12.03
N LEU A 44 4.96 -15.38 -11.88
CA LEU A 44 3.88 -15.62 -10.92
C LEU A 44 2.75 -16.37 -11.58
N ARG A 45 2.11 -17.25 -10.82
CA ARG A 45 0.91 -17.96 -11.24
C ARG A 45 -0.25 -17.55 -10.35
N GLY A 46 -1.28 -16.96 -10.93
CA GLY A 46 -2.52 -16.65 -10.22
C GLY A 46 -3.41 -17.89 -10.02
N ILE A 47 -4.42 -17.76 -9.16
CA ILE A 47 -5.38 -18.83 -8.84
C ILE A 47 -6.10 -19.34 -10.10
N GLY A 48 -6.38 -18.46 -11.07
CA GLY A 48 -6.98 -18.81 -12.36
C GLY A 48 -6.02 -19.48 -13.36
N GLY A 49 -4.78 -19.79 -12.97
CA GLY A 49 -3.77 -20.39 -13.84
C GLY A 49 -3.04 -19.41 -14.76
N HIS A 50 -3.49 -18.15 -14.83
CA HIS A 50 -2.79 -17.08 -15.55
C HIS A 50 -1.38 -16.88 -15.00
N THR A 51 -0.45 -16.65 -15.91
CA THR A 51 0.95 -16.39 -15.57
C THR A 51 1.29 -14.92 -15.82
N THR A 52 1.90 -14.28 -14.83
CA THR A 52 2.40 -12.91 -14.92
C THR A 52 3.92 -12.93 -14.86
N SER A 53 4.59 -12.40 -15.88
CA SER A 53 6.05 -12.35 -15.91
C SER A 53 6.60 -11.21 -15.07
N LEU A 54 7.48 -11.53 -14.12
CA LEU A 54 8.22 -10.57 -13.31
C LEU A 54 9.58 -10.33 -13.95
N VAL A 55 9.73 -9.14 -14.53
CA VAL A 55 10.89 -8.78 -15.36
C VAL A 55 11.98 -8.09 -14.55
N ALA A 56 11.63 -7.51 -13.40
CA ALA A 56 12.56 -6.77 -12.57
C ALA A 56 12.13 -6.79 -11.09
N LEU A 57 13.07 -6.48 -10.20
CA LEU A 57 12.86 -6.22 -8.78
C LEU A 57 13.55 -4.90 -8.45
N SER A 58 12.82 -3.98 -7.84
CA SER A 58 13.39 -2.80 -7.18
C SER A 58 13.41 -3.03 -5.68
N GLU A 59 14.57 -2.87 -5.06
CA GLU A 59 14.75 -3.08 -3.62
C GLU A 59 14.94 -1.74 -2.92
N PHE A 60 14.45 -1.65 -1.68
CA PHE A 60 14.57 -0.45 -0.84
C PHE A 60 14.08 0.82 -1.55
N THR A 61 13.01 0.70 -2.35
CA THR A 61 12.43 1.84 -3.06
C THR A 61 11.84 2.80 -2.02
N PRO A 62 12.34 4.05 -1.91
CA PRO A 62 11.74 5.02 -1.02
C PRO A 62 10.35 5.39 -1.53
N ILE A 63 9.39 5.39 -0.63
CA ILE A 63 8.04 5.86 -0.89
C ILE A 63 7.58 6.83 0.20
N ILE A 64 6.68 7.73 -0.18
CA ILE A 64 5.96 8.60 0.74
C ILE A 64 4.51 8.16 0.74
N LEU A 65 3.94 7.92 1.91
CA LEU A 65 2.51 7.65 2.07
C LEU A 65 1.73 8.97 1.94
N ALA A 66 0.47 8.94 1.51
CA ALA A 66 -0.35 10.16 1.44
C ALA A 66 -0.51 10.90 2.78
N SER A 67 -0.23 10.24 3.89
CA SER A 67 -0.17 10.79 5.25
C SER A 67 1.14 11.55 5.56
N GLY A 68 2.16 11.42 4.72
CA GLY A 68 3.44 12.13 4.79
C GLY A 68 4.60 11.30 5.35
N GLU A 69 4.36 10.10 5.86
CA GLU A 69 5.43 9.23 6.35
C GLU A 69 6.22 8.61 5.20
N GLU A 70 7.54 8.58 5.39
CA GLU A 70 8.48 7.91 4.52
C GLU A 70 8.69 6.46 4.95
N THR A 71 8.73 5.55 3.98
CA THR A 71 9.08 4.13 4.21
C THR A 71 9.76 3.56 2.96
N GLN A 72 10.24 2.33 3.06
CA GLN A 72 10.89 1.62 1.97
C GLN A 72 10.09 0.39 1.58
N VAL A 73 10.00 0.12 0.27
CA VAL A 73 9.27 -1.03 -0.26
C VAL A 73 10.11 -1.77 -1.29
N HIS A 74 10.04 -3.10 -1.24
CA HIS A 74 10.55 -3.95 -2.30
C HIS A 74 9.44 -4.23 -3.32
N PHE A 75 9.63 -3.82 -4.57
CA PHE A 75 8.66 -3.99 -5.65
C PHE A 75 9.12 -5.00 -6.67
N PHE A 76 8.31 -6.04 -6.89
CA PHE A 76 8.40 -6.83 -8.11
C PHE A 76 7.75 -6.07 -9.26
N ILE A 77 8.45 -6.04 -10.39
CA ILE A 77 8.04 -5.32 -11.58
C ILE A 77 7.51 -6.34 -12.58
N ALA A 78 6.23 -6.21 -12.90
CA ALA A 78 5.53 -7.11 -13.80
C ALA A 78 5.39 -6.50 -15.19
N LYS A 79 5.49 -7.36 -16.20
CA LYS A 79 5.24 -6.98 -17.59
C LYS A 79 3.73 -6.95 -17.87
N GLY A 80 3.29 -5.96 -18.64
CA GLY A 80 1.91 -5.83 -19.08
C GLY A 80 1.01 -5.10 -18.09
N SER A 81 -0.30 -5.18 -18.30
CA SER A 81 -1.28 -4.52 -17.46
C SER A 81 -1.55 -5.37 -16.22
N VAL A 82 -1.03 -4.94 -15.08
CA VAL A 82 -1.27 -5.54 -13.77
C VAL A 82 -1.81 -4.50 -12.80
N HIS A 83 -2.50 -4.96 -11.76
CA HIS A 83 -2.82 -4.08 -10.65
C HIS A 83 -1.54 -3.68 -9.91
N LYS A 84 -1.48 -2.43 -9.48
CA LYS A 84 -0.50 -1.94 -8.51
C LYS A 84 -0.91 -2.48 -7.15
N VAL A 85 -0.06 -3.27 -6.49
CA VAL A 85 -0.40 -3.93 -5.24
C VAL A 85 0.69 -3.68 -4.19
N LEU A 86 0.26 -3.35 -2.97
CA LEU A 86 1.03 -3.44 -1.75
C LEU A 86 0.52 -4.66 -0.99
N GLY A 87 1.31 -5.73 -1.02
CA GLY A 87 0.95 -7.05 -0.48
C GLY A 87 1.43 -7.24 0.96
N ARG A 88 1.43 -8.50 1.39
CA ARG A 88 1.89 -8.92 2.72
C ARG A 88 3.27 -8.39 3.11
N PRO A 89 4.29 -8.28 2.23
CA PRO A 89 5.58 -7.72 2.62
C PRO A 89 5.47 -6.27 3.11
N PHE A 90 4.82 -5.39 2.36
CA PHE A 90 4.59 -4.00 2.79
C PHE A 90 3.81 -3.93 4.11
N LEU A 91 2.76 -4.76 4.24
CA LEU A 91 1.96 -4.82 5.45
C LEU A 91 2.79 -5.22 6.68
N ALA A 92 3.64 -6.24 6.53
CA ALA A 92 4.49 -6.73 7.60
C ALA A 92 5.55 -5.70 8.01
N ASP A 93 6.26 -5.13 7.04
CA ASP A 93 7.35 -4.17 7.26
C ASP A 93 6.86 -2.90 7.98
N ASN A 94 5.60 -2.52 7.75
CA ASN A 94 5.00 -1.32 8.34
C ASN A 94 4.05 -1.63 9.52
N ASN A 95 4.08 -2.86 10.06
CA ASN A 95 3.21 -3.34 11.14
C ASN A 95 1.73 -2.98 10.92
N ILE A 96 1.27 -3.11 9.68
CA ILE A 96 -0.10 -2.84 9.28
C ILE A 96 -0.95 -4.05 9.66
N ARG A 97 -2.06 -3.81 10.36
CA ARG A 97 -2.94 -4.86 10.86
C ARG A 97 -4.34 -4.72 10.30
N LEU A 98 -4.91 -5.84 9.88
CA LEU A 98 -6.34 -5.97 9.65
C LEU A 98 -7.07 -6.01 11.01
N GLU A 99 -7.99 -5.10 11.21
CA GLU A 99 -8.80 -4.98 12.41
C GLU A 99 -10.27 -4.80 12.04
N PHE A 100 -11.16 -5.10 12.99
CA PHE A 100 -12.58 -4.75 12.89
C PHE A 100 -12.81 -3.47 13.69
N SER A 101 -13.38 -2.47 13.03
CA SER A 101 -13.90 -1.27 13.70
C SER A 101 -15.02 -1.63 14.68
N HIS A 102 -15.38 -0.71 15.57
CA HIS A 102 -16.56 -0.82 16.43
C HIS A 102 -17.88 -1.06 15.67
N LYS A 103 -17.90 -0.72 14.37
CA LYS A 103 -19.04 -0.94 13.47
C LYS A 103 -18.91 -2.23 12.65
N GLN A 104 -18.02 -3.14 13.05
CA GLN A 104 -17.75 -4.43 12.39
C GLN A 104 -17.30 -4.30 10.92
N VAL A 105 -16.76 -3.15 10.54
CA VAL A 105 -16.13 -2.95 9.23
C VAL A 105 -14.64 -3.25 9.33
N GLU A 106 -14.13 -4.03 8.37
CA GLU A 106 -12.70 -4.30 8.20
C GLU A 106 -11.94 -3.02 7.86
N ILE A 107 -10.91 -2.73 8.66
CA ILE A 107 -10.02 -1.60 8.53
C ILE A 107 -8.57 -2.08 8.61
N LEU A 108 -7.69 -1.49 7.82
CA LEU A 108 -6.26 -1.58 8.05
C LEU A 108 -5.87 -0.53 9.08
N SER A 109 -5.01 -0.87 10.02
CA SER A 109 -4.45 0.06 11.00
C SER A 109 -2.93 0.07 10.89
N TYR A 110 -2.31 1.23 11.02
CA TYR A 110 -0.86 1.38 11.06
C TYR A 110 -0.47 2.37 12.15
N GLN A 111 0.68 2.15 12.79
CA GLN A 111 1.18 3.01 13.84
C GLN A 111 2.23 3.95 13.26
N VAL A 112 2.05 5.25 13.45
CA VAL A 112 3.02 6.26 13.03
C VAL A 112 4.08 6.48 14.11
N PRO A 113 5.26 7.06 13.78
CA PRO A 113 6.37 7.20 14.72
C PRO A 113 6.04 7.96 16.02
N ASP A 114 5.07 8.87 15.98
CA ASP A 114 4.62 9.61 17.18
C ASP A 114 3.65 8.84 18.09
N GLY A 115 3.41 7.56 17.79
CA GLY A 115 2.59 6.65 18.58
C GLY A 115 1.09 6.71 18.27
N ARG A 116 0.64 7.60 17.38
CA ARG A 116 -0.75 7.57 16.89
C ARG A 116 -0.99 6.32 16.04
N ARG A 117 -2.23 5.84 16.03
CA ARG A 117 -2.68 4.80 15.10
C ARG A 117 -3.60 5.42 14.06
N LEU A 118 -3.27 5.17 12.81
CA LEU A 118 -4.02 5.61 11.66
C LEU A 118 -4.75 4.42 11.05
N PHE A 119 -5.96 4.65 10.56
CA PHE A 119 -6.84 3.59 10.06
C PHE A 119 -7.14 3.84 8.59
N MET A 120 -7.34 2.80 7.78
CA MET A 120 -7.68 2.88 6.36
C MET A 120 -8.77 1.85 6.05
N PRO A 121 -9.90 2.24 5.45
CA PRO A 121 -10.92 1.28 5.05
C PRO A 121 -10.42 0.41 3.89
N ILE A 122 -10.75 -0.89 3.94
CA ILE A 122 -10.39 -1.86 2.89
C ILE A 122 -11.39 -1.81 1.73
N CYS A 123 -12.67 -1.66 2.05
CA CYS A 123 -13.72 -1.50 1.05
C CYS A 123 -14.07 -0.03 0.86
N LYS A 124 -14.24 0.39 -0.40
CA LYS A 124 -15.03 1.60 -0.67
C LYS A 124 -16.47 1.30 -0.25
N THR A 125 -16.92 1.84 0.88
CA THR A 125 -18.36 1.88 1.14
C THR A 125 -19.01 2.79 0.07
N SER A 126 -20.03 2.31 -0.62
CA SER A 126 -20.77 3.07 -1.65
C SER A 126 -21.55 4.26 -1.09
N SER A 127 -21.46 4.48 0.22
CA SER A 127 -22.17 5.51 0.94
C SER A 127 -21.34 6.80 1.02
N THR A 128 -22.02 7.92 0.80
CA THR A 128 -21.61 9.34 0.87
C THR A 128 -20.71 9.78 2.04
N TRP A 129 -20.40 8.91 3.00
CA TRP A 129 -19.55 9.17 4.17
C TRP A 129 -18.06 9.37 3.86
N MET A 130 -17.56 8.91 2.71
CA MET A 130 -16.16 9.11 2.30
C MET A 130 -15.94 10.26 1.29
N ALA A 131 -16.99 11.01 0.94
CA ALA A 131 -16.89 12.06 -0.10
C ALA A 131 -15.99 13.24 0.31
N ASN A 132 -15.61 13.35 1.59
CA ASN A 132 -14.66 14.36 2.06
C ASN A 132 -13.48 13.72 2.79
N TRP A 133 -12.32 13.73 2.14
CA TRP A 133 -11.02 13.38 2.75
C TRP A 133 -10.76 14.19 4.03
N SER A 134 -11.20 15.45 4.06
CA SER A 134 -11.15 16.34 5.23
C SER A 134 -12.02 15.86 6.39
N THR A 135 -13.23 15.36 6.13
CA THR A 135 -14.13 14.80 7.15
C THR A 135 -13.58 13.47 7.68
N TRP A 136 -13.06 12.61 6.80
CA TRP A 136 -12.46 11.34 7.19
C TRP A 136 -11.19 11.52 8.05
N ARG A 137 -10.31 12.47 7.68
CA ARG A 137 -9.15 12.87 8.48
C ARG A 137 -9.58 13.36 9.87
N ASN A 138 -10.68 14.08 9.99
CA ASN A 138 -11.10 14.59 11.30
C ASN A 138 -11.79 13.52 12.19
N GLU A 139 -12.54 12.59 11.61
CA GLU A 139 -13.27 11.55 12.37
C GLU A 139 -12.40 10.36 12.78
N PHE A 140 -11.45 9.94 11.94
CA PHE A 140 -10.60 8.77 12.22
C PHE A 140 -9.19 9.10 12.73
N MET A 141 -8.70 10.34 12.61
CA MET A 141 -7.49 10.77 13.32
C MET A 141 -7.76 11.15 14.79
N GLN A 142 -9.02 11.06 15.27
CA GLN A 142 -9.40 11.45 16.64
C GLN A 142 -9.27 10.34 17.71
N TYR A 143 -8.76 9.16 17.38
CA TYR A 143 -8.58 8.08 18.35
C TYR A 143 -7.20 7.45 18.16
N GLY A 144 -6.28 7.38 19.11
CA GLY A 144 -6.17 7.84 20.49
C GLY A 144 -4.72 7.59 20.93
N LYS A 145 -4.20 8.35 21.91
CA LYS A 145 -2.95 7.99 22.58
C LYS A 145 -3.17 6.68 23.34
N ILE A 146 -2.28 5.70 23.17
CA ILE A 146 -2.25 4.55 24.05
C ILE A 146 -1.88 5.07 25.45
N GLY A 147 -2.79 4.92 26.42
CA GLY A 147 -2.51 5.15 27.84
C GLY A 147 -3.20 6.34 28.51
N GLN A 148 -4.53 6.45 28.45
CA GLN A 148 -5.40 7.03 29.51
C GLN A 148 -6.80 6.42 29.26
N LYS A 149 -7.42 5.58 30.09
CA LYS A 149 -7.30 5.20 31.50
C LYS A 149 -7.34 3.68 31.64
#